data_AF-A0A7C5K4Z7-F1
#
_entry.id   AF-A0A7C5K4Z7-F1
#
_cell.length_a   1.000
_cell.length_b   1.000
_cell.length_c   1.000
_cell.angle_alpha   90.00
_cell.angle_beta   90.00
_cell.angle_gamma   90.00
#
_symmetry.space_group_name_H-M   'P 1'
#
loop_
_entity.id
_entity.type
_entity.pdbx_description
1 polymer ?
#
loop_
_entity_poly.entity_id
_entity_poly.type
_entity_poly.pdbx_seq_one_letter_code
_entity_poly.pdbx_strand_id
1 'polypeptide(L)' 'MKATTEYDETRLKRVMKLTGLKSRKAALDYALREAEHAAKVRRFLKSLLPDAEYAGAVAPGYDVLTVREKETPYRA' A
#
# COMPACT_ATOMS: atom_id res chain seq x y z
N MET A 1 5.19 22.69 -8.11
CA MET A 1 4.03 23.56 -7.83
C MET A 1 4.10 24.05 -6.39
N LYS A 2 3.84 25.34 -6.13
CA LYS A 2 3.74 25.90 -4.77
C LYS A 2 2.26 25.98 -4.42
N ALA A 3 1.88 25.46 -3.26
CA ALA A 3 0.52 25.52 -2.73
C ALA A 3 0.60 25.92 -1.26
N THR A 4 -0.29 26.80 -0.83
CA THR A 4 -0.45 27.16 0.58
C THR A 4 -1.59 26.29 1.12
N THR A 5 -1.28 25.44 2.09
CA THR A 5 -2.24 24.54 2.72
C THR A 5 -2.18 24.71 4.22
N GLU A 6 -3.35 24.75 4.85
CA GLU A 6 -3.46 24.70 6.30
C GLU A 6 -3.30 23.25 6.78
N TYR A 7 -2.52 23.06 7.84
CA TYR A 7 -2.30 21.76 8.46
C TYR A 7 -1.96 21.92 9.93
N ASP A 8 -2.28 20.90 10.72
CA ASP A 8 -1.89 20.81 12.12
C ASP A 8 -0.36 20.60 12.24
N GLU A 9 0.35 21.64 12.67
CA GLU A 9 1.81 21.61 12.83
C GLU A 9 2.28 20.55 13.84
N THR A 10 1.48 20.24 14.87
CA THR A 10 1.85 19.26 15.89
C THR A 10 1.82 17.83 15.32
N ARG A 11 0.83 17.54 14.46
CA ARG A 11 0.76 16.27 13.73
C ARG A 11 1.89 16.18 12.71
N LEU A 12 2.17 17.26 11.97
CA LEU A 12 3.25 17.25 10.98
C LEU A 12 4.62 17.00 11.64
N LYS A 13 4.92 17.66 12.77
CA LYS A 13 6.16 17.42 13.53
C LYS A 13 6.27 15.98 14.02
N ARG A 14 5.16 15.36 14.45
CA ARG A 14 5.13 13.94 14.83
C ARG A 14 5.43 13.02 13.65
N VAL A 15 4.81 13.26 12.49
CA VAL A 15 5.10 12.49 11.26
C VAL A 15 6.58 12.63 10.89
N MET A 16 7.12 13.85 10.92
CA MET A 16 8.56 14.10 10.68
C MET A 16 9.46 13.33 11.64
N LYS A 17 9.13 13.31 12.95
CA LYS A 17 9.90 12.57 13.95
C LYS A 17 9.87 11.05 13.72
N LEU A 18 8.71 10.50 13.39
CA LEU A 18 8.53 9.05 13.16
C LEU A 18 9.23 8.58 11.88
N THR A 19 9.24 9.42 10.84
CA THR A 19 9.79 9.08 9.52
C THR A 19 11.24 9.52 9.33
N GLY A 20 11.78 10.34 10.24
CA GLY A 20 13.10 10.95 10.10
C GLY A 20 13.19 12.06 9.03
N LEU A 21 12.06 12.49 8.47
CA LEU A 21 12.02 13.47 7.39
C LEU A 21 12.34 14.88 7.90
N LYS A 22 13.34 15.52 7.28
CA LYS A 22 13.86 16.84 7.69
C LYS A 22 13.05 18.03 7.14
N SER A 23 12.21 17.82 6.13
CA SER A 23 11.42 18.90 5.52
C SER A 23 9.92 18.68 5.67
N ARG A 24 9.20 19.76 5.94
CA ARG A 24 7.72 19.77 6.00
C ARG A 24 7.09 19.27 4.71
N LYS A 25 7.66 19.69 3.56
CA LYS A 25 7.23 19.26 2.24
C LYS A 25 7.37 17.75 2.06
N ALA A 26 8.50 17.16 2.46
CA ALA A 26 8.71 15.73 2.35
C ALA A 26 7.75 14.94 3.25
N ALA A 27 7.47 15.42 4.46
CA ALA A 27 6.51 14.78 5.35
C ALA A 27 5.07 14.84 4.83
N LEU A 28 4.66 15.96 4.21
CA LEU A 28 3.38 16.07 3.52
C LEU A 28 3.29 15.13 2.31
N ASP A 29 4.32 15.09 1.48
CA ASP A 29 4.40 14.21 0.31
C ASP A 29 4.34 12.72 0.72
N TYR A 30 5.05 12.35 1.78
CA TYR A 30 4.99 11.02 2.38
C TYR A 30 3.57 10.68 2.85
N ALA A 31 2.93 11.57 3.62
CA ALA A 31 1.58 11.33 4.13
C ALA A 31 0.54 11.14 3.01
N LEU A 32 0.66 11.91 1.92
CA LEU A 32 -0.21 11.77 0.75
C LEU A 32 0.00 10.44 0.03
N ARG A 33 1.26 10.02 -0.17
CA ARG A 33 1.57 8.71 -0.77
C ARG A 33 1.01 7.55 0.05
N GLU A 34 1.18 7.58 1.37
CA GLU A 34 0.64 6.54 2.24
C GLU A 34 -0.88 6.52 2.25
N ALA A 35 -1.53 7.69 2.26
CA ALA A 35 -2.97 7.79 2.15
C ALA A 35 -3.50 7.23 0.81
N GLU A 36 -2.81 7.55 -0.30
CA GLU A 36 -3.14 7.01 -1.62
C GLU A 36 -2.96 5.49 -1.68
N HIS A 37 -1.85 4.97 -1.14
CA HIS A 37 -1.58 3.54 -1.07
C HIS A 37 -2.66 2.82 -0.24
N ALA A 38 -2.99 3.33 0.95
CA ALA A 38 -4.04 2.78 1.78
C ALA A 38 -5.41 2.79 1.09
N ALA A 39 -5.74 3.86 0.34
CA ALA A 39 -6.98 3.93 -0.43
C ALA A 39 -7.02 2.90 -1.57
N LYS A 40 -5.90 2.71 -2.30
CA LYS A 40 -5.78 1.68 -3.35
C LYS A 40 -5.97 0.27 -2.78
N VAL A 41 -5.28 -0.05 -1.69
CA VAL A 41 -5.42 -1.36 -1.01
C VAL A 41 -6.86 -1.58 -0.57
N ARG A 42 -7.48 -0.61 0.11
CA ARG A 42 -8.89 -0.72 0.54
C ARG A 42 -9.85 -0.92 -0.63
N ARG A 43 -9.63 -0.20 -1.74
CA ARG A 43 -10.45 -0.37 -2.95
C ARG A 43 -10.29 -1.76 -3.55
N PHE A 44 -9.04 -2.24 -3.64
CA PHE A 44 -8.74 -3.58 -4.14
C PHE A 44 -9.39 -4.67 -3.28
N LEU A 45 -9.27 -4.57 -1.95
CA LEU A 45 -9.89 -5.52 -1.02
C LEU A 45 -11.43 -5.49 -1.09
N LYS A 46 -12.04 -4.33 -1.36
CA LYS A 46 -13.49 -4.22 -1.58
C LYS A 46 -13.96 -4.82 -2.90
N SER A 47 -13.08 -4.96 -3.89
CA SER A 47 -13.39 -5.56 -5.18
C SER A 47 -13.12 -7.08 -5.23
N LEU A 48 -12.75 -7.69 -4.10
CA LEU A 48 -12.65 -9.14 -4.02
C LEU A 48 -14.05 -9.75 -4.18
N LEU A 49 -14.11 -10.87 -4.92
CA LEU A 49 -15.33 -11.65 -5.03
C LEU A 49 -15.66 -12.27 -3.65
N PRO A 50 -16.91 -12.66 -3.38
CA PRO A 50 -17.23 -13.43 -2.19
C PRO A 50 -16.42 -14.74 -2.13
N ASP A 51 -16.09 -15.22 -0.92
CA ASP A 51 -15.32 -16.47 -0.72
C ASP A 51 -15.91 -17.68 -1.46
N ALA A 52 -17.24 -17.71 -1.60
CA ALA A 52 -17.95 -18.75 -2.36
C ALA A 52 -17.61 -18.75 -3.85
N GLU A 53 -17.28 -17.60 -4.45
CA GLU A 53 -16.85 -17.52 -5.85
C GLU A 53 -15.39 -17.92 -6.03
N TYR A 54 -14.58 -17.86 -4.96
CA TYR A 54 -13.22 -18.40 -4.96
C TYR A 54 -13.18 -19.93 -4.70
N ALA A 55 -14.30 -20.54 -4.30
CA ALA A 55 -14.38 -21.98 -4.10
C ALA A 55 -14.15 -22.72 -5.43
N GLY A 56 -13.04 -23.44 -5.53
CA GLY A 56 -12.63 -24.15 -6.75
C GLY A 56 -11.89 -23.29 -7.78
N ALA A 57 -11.52 -22.05 -7.45
CA ALA A 57 -10.64 -21.22 -8.29
C ALA A 57 -9.24 -21.84 -8.48
N VAL A 58 -8.82 -22.70 -7.54
CA VAL A 58 -7.62 -23.52 -7.65
C VAL A 58 -8.04 -24.97 -7.92
N ALA A 59 -7.55 -25.54 -9.02
CA ALA A 59 -7.83 -26.93 -9.34
C ALA A 59 -7.25 -27.85 -8.24
N PRO A 60 -7.94 -28.93 -7.82
CA PRO A 60 -7.54 -29.75 -6.66
C PRO A 60 -6.13 -30.38 -6.72
N GLY A 61 -5.54 -30.50 -7.92
CA GLY A 61 -4.18 -30.99 -8.11
C GLY A 61 -3.15 -29.90 -8.45
N TYR A 62 -3.54 -28.62 -8.40
CA TYR A 62 -2.66 -27.51 -8.74
C TYR A 62 -1.83 -27.10 -7.52
N ASP A 63 -0.56 -27.50 -7.52
CA ASP A 63 0.37 -27.18 -6.45
C ASP A 63 0.91 -25.75 -6.58
N VAL A 64 0.20 -24.82 -5.93
CA VAL A 64 0.51 -23.39 -5.92
C VAL A 64 1.89 -23.10 -5.31
N LEU A 65 2.33 -23.91 -4.34
CA LEU A 65 3.59 -23.69 -3.64
C LEU A 65 4.78 -24.03 -4.55
N THR A 66 4.71 -25.17 -5.23
CA THR A 66 5.74 -25.56 -6.20
C THR A 66 5.84 -24.58 -7.37
N VAL A 67 4.72 -24.00 -7.82
CA VAL A 67 4.74 -22.95 -8.86
C VAL A 67 5.43 -21.69 -8.35
N ARG A 68 5.09 -21.24 -7.14
CA ARG A 68 5.67 -20.04 -6.52
C ARG A 68 7.17 -20.17 -6.26
N GLU A 69 7.66 -21.35 -5.90
CA GLU A 69 9.09 -21.61 -5.72
C GLU A 69 9.87 -21.57 -7.04
N LYS A 70 9.21 -21.87 -8.17
CA LYS A 70 9.80 -21.81 -9.51
C LYS A 70 9.71 -20.43 -10.16
N GLU A 71 8.95 -19.51 -9.58
CA GLU A 71 8.90 -18.13 -10.07
C GLU A 71 10.25 -17.45 -9.81
N THR A 72 10.95 -17.08 -10.89
CA THR A 72 12.12 -16.22 -10.80
C THR A 72 11.65 -14.81 -10.44
N PRO A 73 12.08 -14.23 -9.31
CA PRO A 73 11.67 -12.89 -8.94
C PRO A 73 12.17 -11.89 -9.99
N TYR A 74 11.25 -11.05 -10.51
CA TYR A 74 11.54 -10.05 -11.54
C TYR A 74 12.54 -8.95 -11.09
N ARG A 75 12.93 -8.93 -9.81
CA ARG A 75 13.90 -7.96 -9.27
C ARG A 75 14.98 -8.68 -8.48
N ALA A 76 16.18 -8.71 -9.05
CA ALA A 76 17.45 -8.82 -8.35
C ALA A 76 18.00 -7.41 -8.10
#